data_AF-A0A923R085-F1
#
_entry.id   AF-A0A923R085-F1
#
_cell.length_a   1.000
_cell.length_b   1.000
_cell.length_c   1.000
_cell.angle_alpha   90.00
_cell.angle_beta   90.00
_cell.angle_gamma   90.00
#
_symmetry.space_group_name_H-M   'P 1'
#
loop_
_entity.id
_entity.type
_entity.pdbx_description
1 polymer ?
#
loop_
_entity_poly.entity_id
_entity_poly.type
_entity_poly.pdbx_seq_one_letter_code
_entity_poly.pdbx_strand_id
1 'polypeptide(L)'
;MSKYFIILFCLAAILCSAQTVKPKAVARKPAIARKTTFAIISRPYQDSISLRWVLGDYNSWLLSKRFGYDIYRASISTDTSDFIKLNEEPILPVSEDEFNQKYLKDPIASKAAFSCIHSGDTPDKNLKEAIGKSDARSMTFAMAILAANIYPKVAKISGMMYVDKNIQKGKKYLYKIVLSPKANFKLAATTTVTTGDAYEIPQIAGFVGKSLGKSAQLKWQK
;
A
#
# COMPACT_ATOMS: atom_id res chain seq x y z
N MET A 1 35.79 12.50 -70.00
CA MET A 1 36.08 12.72 -68.56
C MET A 1 34.99 13.58 -67.89
N SER A 2 33.75 13.09 -67.73
CA SER A 2 32.66 13.98 -67.22
C SER A 2 31.43 13.27 -66.62
N LYS A 3 31.55 12.03 -66.12
CA LYS A 3 30.41 11.36 -65.45
C LYS A 3 30.74 10.76 -64.08
N TYR A 4 32.00 10.42 -63.83
CA TYR A 4 32.43 9.87 -62.53
C TYR A 4 32.77 10.95 -61.48
N PHE A 5 32.99 12.20 -61.89
CA PHE A 5 33.32 13.30 -60.96
C PHE A 5 32.09 13.83 -60.21
N ILE A 6 30.91 13.76 -60.82
CA ILE A 6 29.64 14.20 -60.22
C ILE A 6 29.14 13.19 -59.17
N ILE A 7 29.39 11.90 -59.38
CA ILE A 7 29.00 10.85 -58.43
C ILE A 7 29.87 10.87 -57.16
N LEU A 8 31.15 11.27 -57.28
CA LEU A 8 32.03 11.40 -56.11
C LEU A 8 31.69 12.60 -55.22
N PHE A 9 31.10 13.66 -55.77
CA PHE A 9 30.70 14.85 -55.00
C PHE A 9 29.37 14.64 -54.24
N CYS A 10 28.48 13.77 -54.72
CA CYS A 10 27.24 13.41 -54.02
C CYS A 10 27.46 12.46 -52.84
N LEU A 11 28.52 11.64 -52.83
CA LEU A 11 28.80 10.74 -51.70
C LEU A 11 29.49 11.45 -50.52
N ALA A 12 30.17 12.58 -50.75
CA ALA A 12 30.80 13.37 -49.68
C ALA A 12 29.83 14.28 -48.94
N ALA A 13 28.70 14.65 -49.54
CA ALA A 13 27.70 15.53 -48.93
C ALA A 13 26.73 14.81 -47.96
N ILE A 14 26.68 13.47 -47.97
CA ILE A 14 25.78 12.68 -47.10
C ILE A 14 26.41 12.35 -45.73
N LEU A 15 27.71 12.59 -45.56
CA LEU A 15 28.43 12.28 -44.31
C LEU A 15 28.48 13.43 -43.28
N CYS A 16 27.91 14.61 -43.56
CA CYS A 16 28.08 15.80 -42.71
C CYS A 16 26.79 16.41 -42.14
N SER A 17 25.81 15.58 -41.76
CA SER A 17 24.66 16.04 -40.96
C SER A 17 24.23 15.04 -39.89
N ALA A 18 25.20 14.47 -39.17
CA ALA A 18 24.92 13.93 -37.84
C ALA A 18 24.91 15.10 -36.85
N GLN A 19 23.80 15.84 -36.78
CA GLN A 19 23.57 16.75 -35.66
C GLN A 19 23.51 15.90 -34.39
N THR A 20 24.56 16.00 -33.57
CA THR A 20 24.55 15.44 -32.23
C THR A 20 23.51 16.22 -31.43
N VAL A 21 22.29 15.70 -31.36
CA VAL A 21 21.29 16.18 -30.41
C VAL A 21 21.86 15.88 -29.02
N LYS A 22 22.52 16.86 -28.42
CA LYS A 22 22.91 16.80 -27.01
C LYS A 22 21.60 16.55 -26.24
N PRO A 23 21.48 15.46 -25.47
CA PRO A 23 20.27 15.21 -24.71
C PRO A 23 20.08 16.41 -23.78
N LYS A 24 19.00 17.16 -24.00
CA LYS A 24 18.60 18.26 -23.14
C LYS A 24 18.37 17.64 -21.77
N ALA A 25 19.25 17.95 -20.81
CA ALA A 25 19.10 17.51 -19.44
C ALA A 25 17.74 18.00 -18.94
N VAL A 26 16.77 17.09 -18.88
CA VAL A 26 15.49 17.36 -18.24
C VAL A 26 15.82 17.53 -16.77
N ALA A 27 15.81 18.78 -16.31
CA ALA A 27 15.96 19.08 -14.90
C ALA A 27 14.94 18.22 -14.13
N ARG A 28 15.43 17.23 -13.37
CA ARG A 28 14.60 16.46 -12.45
C ARG A 28 13.96 17.48 -11.53
N LYS A 29 12.64 17.63 -11.59
CA LYS A 29 11.88 18.24 -10.49
C LYS A 29 12.40 17.56 -9.21
N PRO A 30 12.80 18.31 -8.17
CA PRO A 30 13.26 17.71 -6.94
C PRO A 30 12.20 16.70 -6.50
N ALA A 31 12.64 15.48 -6.20
CA ALA A 31 11.74 14.46 -5.68
C ALA A 31 11.14 15.04 -4.40
N ILE A 32 9.90 15.49 -4.47
CA ILE A 32 9.12 15.84 -3.27
C ILE A 32 9.19 14.58 -2.41
N ALA A 33 9.81 14.68 -1.24
CA ALA A 33 9.88 13.56 -0.30
C ALA A 33 8.44 13.08 -0.08
N ARG A 34 8.07 11.96 -0.70
CA ARG A 34 6.74 11.40 -0.56
C ARG A 34 6.63 10.94 0.88
N LYS A 35 5.87 11.68 1.70
CA LYS A 35 5.50 11.25 3.04
C LYS A 35 4.80 9.91 2.91
N THR A 36 5.44 8.84 3.40
CA THR A 36 4.81 7.51 3.47
C THR A 36 3.49 7.66 4.23
N THR A 37 2.40 7.30 3.56
CA THR A 37 1.08 7.31 4.18
C THR A 37 0.91 6.03 4.97
N PHE A 38 0.44 6.13 6.21
CA PHE A 38 0.01 4.99 7.01
C PHE A 38 -1.38 5.33 7.53
N ALA A 39 -2.40 4.65 7.01
CA ALA A 39 -3.79 4.93 7.31
C ALA A 39 -4.40 3.78 8.11
N ILE A 40 -5.23 4.12 9.09
CA ILE A 40 -5.99 3.17 9.90
C ILE A 40 -7.48 3.49 9.77
N ILE A 41 -8.29 2.46 9.61
CA ILE A 41 -9.74 2.49 9.75
C ILE A 41 -10.07 1.68 11.00
N SER A 42 -10.64 2.33 12.01
CA SER A 42 -11.20 1.70 13.20
C SER A 42 -12.71 1.64 13.10
N ARG A 43 -13.31 0.48 13.38
CA ARG A 43 -14.76 0.30 13.44
C ARG A 43 -15.15 -0.31 14.79
N PRO A 44 -15.98 0.38 15.59
CA PRO A 44 -16.57 -0.22 16.78
C PRO A 44 -17.72 -1.16 16.38
N TYR A 45 -17.75 -2.30 17.05
CA TYR A 45 -18.86 -3.24 17.11
C TYR A 45 -19.37 -3.30 18.55
N GLN A 46 -20.42 -4.08 18.79
CA GLN A 46 -21.03 -4.21 20.11
C GLN A 46 -20.05 -4.77 21.17
N ASP A 47 -19.18 -5.69 20.78
CA ASP A 47 -18.27 -6.44 21.66
C ASP A 47 -16.79 -6.31 21.30
N SER A 48 -16.47 -5.57 20.24
CA SER A 48 -15.12 -5.52 19.69
C SER A 48 -14.84 -4.25 18.91
N ILE A 49 -13.56 -3.96 18.70
CA ILE A 49 -13.09 -2.93 17.76
C ILE A 49 -12.25 -3.62 16.69
N SER A 50 -12.63 -3.44 15.43
CA SER A 50 -11.81 -3.84 14.29
C SER A 50 -10.90 -2.69 13.89
N LEU A 51 -9.60 -2.97 13.83
CA LEU A 51 -8.59 -2.10 13.26
C LEU A 51 -8.14 -2.69 11.93
N ARG A 52 -8.22 -1.91 10.85
CA ARG A 52 -7.65 -2.25 9.55
C ARG A 52 -6.72 -1.15 9.12
N TRP A 53 -5.59 -1.49 8.53
CA TRP A 53 -4.62 -0.49 8.13
C TRP A 53 -3.95 -0.83 6.81
N VAL A 54 -3.39 0.20 6.18
CA VAL A 54 -2.67 0.09 4.91
C VAL A 54 -1.50 1.07 4.88
N LEU A 55 -0.45 0.67 4.16
CA LEU A 55 0.70 1.52 3.87
C LEU A 55 0.52 2.15 2.49
N GLY A 56 1.08 3.34 2.30
CA GLY A 56 0.89 4.16 1.10
C GLY A 56 1.93 3.94 0.01
N ASP A 57 2.94 3.10 0.27
CA ASP A 57 3.97 2.76 -0.70
C ASP A 57 4.41 1.31 -0.60
N TYR A 58 4.92 0.80 -1.73
CA TYR A 58 5.31 -0.59 -1.90
C TYR A 58 6.47 -1.00 -0.99
N ASN A 59 7.46 -0.13 -0.75
CA ASN A 59 8.64 -0.49 0.04
C ASN A 59 8.28 -0.67 1.52
N SER A 60 7.49 0.26 2.06
CA SER A 60 6.97 0.15 3.42
C SER A 60 6.11 -1.11 3.57
N TRP A 61 5.32 -1.45 2.55
CA TRP A 61 4.55 -2.70 2.52
C TRP A 61 5.45 -3.95 2.53
N LEU A 62 6.53 -4.00 1.75
CA LEU A 62 7.50 -5.10 1.80
C LEU A 62 8.14 -5.25 3.18
N LEU A 63 8.57 -4.14 3.79
CA LEU A 63 9.10 -4.15 5.16
C LEU A 63 8.07 -4.70 6.14
N SER A 64 6.80 -4.35 5.98
CA SER A 64 5.73 -4.85 6.84
C SER A 64 5.48 -6.34 6.72
N LYS A 65 5.60 -6.92 5.52
CA LYS A 65 5.50 -8.38 5.35
C LYS A 65 6.63 -9.11 6.08
N ARG A 66 7.81 -8.49 6.18
CA ARG A 66 9.00 -9.06 6.80
C ARG A 66 9.01 -8.93 8.32
N PHE A 67 8.61 -7.77 8.84
CA PHE A 67 8.78 -7.43 10.25
C PHE A 67 7.48 -7.39 11.05
N GLY A 68 6.34 -7.27 10.37
CA GLY A 68 5.02 -7.24 10.99
C GLY A 68 4.74 -5.96 11.76
N TYR A 69 3.63 -5.97 12.50
CA TYR A 69 3.12 -4.81 13.24
C TYR A 69 2.96 -5.08 14.73
N ASP A 70 3.29 -4.08 15.53
CA ASP A 70 2.92 -4.05 16.95
C ASP A 70 1.76 -3.07 17.14
N ILE A 71 0.79 -3.49 17.96
CA ILE A 71 -0.42 -2.73 18.25
C ILE A 71 -0.42 -2.34 19.72
N TYR A 72 -0.69 -1.07 19.95
CA TYR A 72 -0.81 -0.51 21.28
C TYR A 72 -2.16 0.18 21.45
N ARG A 73 -2.64 0.20 22.70
CA ARG A 73 -3.88 0.86 23.08
C ARG A 73 -3.70 1.65 24.36
N ALA A 74 -4.29 2.83 24.42
CA ALA A 74 -4.48 3.63 25.62
C ALA A 74 -5.96 3.95 25.81
N SER A 75 -6.42 4.00 27.06
CA SER A 75 -7.75 4.52 27.39
C SER A 75 -7.69 6.05 27.44
N ILE A 76 -8.65 6.71 26.78
CA ILE A 76 -8.82 8.15 26.85
C ILE A 76 -9.85 8.44 27.96
N SER A 77 -9.35 8.77 29.15
CA SER A 77 -10.09 9.34 30.28
C SER A 77 -9.58 10.76 30.58
N THR A 78 -10.05 11.39 31.65
CA THR A 78 -9.54 12.68 32.16
C THR A 78 -8.02 12.69 32.27
N ASP A 79 -7.44 11.56 32.69
CA ASP A 79 -6.02 11.26 32.53
C ASP A 79 -5.84 10.25 31.39
N THR A 80 -5.01 10.58 30.40
CA THR A 80 -4.65 9.63 29.33
C THR A 80 -3.80 8.51 29.94
N SER A 81 -4.27 7.26 29.84
CA SER A 81 -3.49 6.12 30.35
C SER A 81 -2.30 5.79 29.46
N ASP A 82 -1.29 5.13 30.03
CA ASP A 82 -0.16 4.60 29.27
C ASP A 82 -0.61 3.60 28.20
N PHE A 83 0.16 3.54 27.11
CA PHE A 83 -0.05 2.56 26.06
C PHE A 83 0.31 1.15 26.53
N ILE A 84 -0.66 0.24 26.50
CA ILE A 84 -0.43 -1.19 26.64
C ILE A 84 -0.24 -1.84 25.25
N LYS A 85 0.66 -2.81 25.15
CA LYS A 85 0.81 -3.62 23.92
C LYS A 85 -0.28 -4.69 23.89
N LEU A 86 -0.90 -4.90 22.72
CA LEU A 86 -2.04 -5.81 22.55
C LEU A 86 -1.68 -7.18 21.95
N ASN A 87 -0.50 -7.30 21.36
CA ASN A 87 0.01 -8.53 20.74
C ASN A 87 1.36 -8.92 21.37
N GLU A 88 1.56 -10.20 21.62
CA GLU A 88 2.83 -10.73 22.14
C GLU A 88 3.92 -10.60 21.06
N GLU A 89 3.69 -11.26 19.92
CA GLU A 89 4.56 -11.22 18.73
C GLU A 89 4.00 -10.28 17.65
N PRO A 90 4.87 -9.64 16.83
CA PRO A 90 4.44 -8.81 15.72
C PRO A 90 3.49 -9.53 14.77
N ILE A 91 2.41 -8.85 14.37
CA ILE A 91 1.43 -9.39 13.42
C ILE A 91 2.06 -9.44 12.03
N LEU A 92 2.30 -10.65 11.55
CA LEU A 92 2.81 -10.94 10.21
C LEU A 92 1.68 -11.46 9.30
N PRO A 93 1.88 -11.44 7.98
CA PRO A 93 1.12 -12.31 7.10
C PRO A 93 1.24 -13.77 7.55
N VAL A 94 0.21 -14.57 7.29
CA VAL A 94 0.30 -16.03 7.53
C VAL A 94 1.47 -16.60 6.72
N SER A 95 2.09 -17.66 7.25
CA SER A 95 3.17 -18.34 6.53
C SER A 95 2.65 -18.94 5.22
N GLU A 96 3.56 -19.18 4.28
CA GLU A 96 3.23 -19.85 3.01
C GLU A 96 2.63 -21.25 3.26
N ASP A 97 3.17 -22.01 4.20
CA ASP A 97 2.63 -23.32 4.57
C ASP A 97 1.22 -23.23 5.12
N GLU A 98 0.97 -22.28 6.03
CA GLU A 98 -0.37 -22.05 6.57
C GLU A 98 -1.34 -21.58 5.48
N PHE A 99 -0.88 -20.71 4.58
CA PHE A 99 -1.64 -20.27 3.42
C PHE A 99 -2.07 -21.45 2.55
N ASN A 100 -1.12 -22.30 2.18
CA ASN A 100 -1.33 -23.45 1.31
C ASN A 100 -2.26 -24.48 1.94
N GLN A 101 -2.13 -24.73 3.24
CA GLN A 101 -2.96 -25.70 3.95
C GLN A 101 -4.39 -25.22 4.20
N LYS A 102 -4.57 -23.96 4.62
CA LYS A 102 -5.87 -23.47 5.14
C LYS A 102 -6.64 -22.58 4.18
N TYR A 103 -5.96 -21.91 3.24
CA TYR A 103 -6.55 -20.81 2.47
C TYR A 103 -6.47 -21.01 0.96
N LEU A 104 -5.63 -21.91 0.45
CA LEU A 104 -5.48 -22.16 -0.98
C LEU A 104 -6.77 -22.62 -1.67
N LYS A 105 -7.64 -23.35 -0.96
CA LYS A 105 -8.93 -23.83 -1.50
C LYS A 105 -10.06 -22.81 -1.38
N ASP A 106 -9.83 -21.68 -0.69
CA ASP A 106 -10.82 -20.62 -0.57
C ASP A 106 -10.86 -19.79 -1.87
N PRO A 107 -12.01 -19.69 -2.55
CA PRO A 107 -12.09 -19.01 -3.85
C PRO A 107 -11.80 -17.49 -3.77
N ILE A 108 -12.02 -16.88 -2.61
CA ILE A 108 -11.77 -15.45 -2.37
C ILE A 108 -10.36 -15.24 -1.83
N ALA A 109 -9.97 -15.99 -0.79
CA ALA A 109 -8.67 -15.81 -0.15
C ALA A 109 -7.51 -16.26 -1.04
N SER A 110 -7.66 -17.35 -1.81
CA SER A 110 -6.58 -17.86 -2.68
C SER A 110 -6.15 -16.83 -3.73
N LYS A 111 -7.08 -16.28 -4.50
CA LYS A 111 -6.75 -15.34 -5.58
C LYS A 111 -6.35 -13.95 -5.07
N ALA A 112 -7.04 -13.45 -4.05
CA ALA A 112 -6.88 -12.07 -3.60
C ALA A 112 -5.75 -11.90 -2.57
N ALA A 113 -5.46 -12.92 -1.75
CA ALA A 113 -4.39 -12.84 -0.76
C ALA A 113 -3.06 -13.42 -1.22
N PHE A 114 -3.04 -14.23 -2.29
CA PHE A 114 -1.78 -14.74 -2.83
C PHE A 114 -0.82 -13.59 -3.17
N SER A 115 -1.29 -12.54 -3.84
CA SER A 115 -0.50 -11.34 -4.11
C SER A 115 -0.08 -10.61 -2.84
N CYS A 116 -0.92 -10.61 -1.81
CA CYS A 116 -0.60 -9.96 -0.54
C CYS A 116 0.53 -10.66 0.23
N ILE A 117 0.67 -11.97 0.05
CA ILE A 117 1.59 -12.81 0.82
C ILE A 117 2.88 -13.07 0.04
N HIS A 118 2.78 -13.51 -1.21
CA HIS A 118 3.90 -14.09 -1.96
C HIS A 118 4.61 -13.10 -2.90
N SER A 119 4.10 -11.88 -3.07
CA SER A 119 4.69 -10.93 -4.01
C SER A 119 5.78 -10.08 -3.39
N GLY A 120 6.85 -9.85 -4.16
CA GLY A 120 7.76 -8.72 -3.95
C GLY A 120 9.04 -8.97 -3.18
N ASP A 121 9.39 -10.22 -2.91
CA ASP A 121 10.59 -10.59 -2.14
C ASP A 121 11.85 -10.77 -3.01
N THR A 122 11.81 -10.42 -4.30
CA THR A 122 12.98 -10.51 -5.20
C THR A 122 13.76 -9.18 -5.24
N PRO A 123 15.01 -9.14 -4.72
CA PRO A 123 15.87 -7.98 -4.85
C PRO A 123 16.23 -7.70 -6.32
N ASP A 124 16.39 -6.43 -6.68
CA ASP A 124 16.88 -6.07 -8.00
C ASP A 124 18.39 -6.30 -8.09
N LYS A 125 18.86 -6.88 -9.20
CA LYS A 125 20.31 -7.03 -9.44
C LYS A 125 20.94 -5.74 -9.98
N ASN A 126 20.16 -4.90 -10.64
CA ASN A 126 20.61 -3.62 -11.21
C ASN A 126 19.45 -2.62 -11.44
N LEU A 127 19.80 -1.37 -11.73
CA LEU A 127 18.83 -0.29 -11.96
C LEU A 127 17.90 -0.55 -13.17
N LYS A 128 18.40 -1.20 -14.22
CA LYS A 128 17.60 -1.51 -15.42
C LYS A 128 16.47 -2.49 -15.08
N GLU A 129 16.77 -3.49 -14.25
CA GLU A 129 15.79 -4.43 -13.73
C GLU A 129 14.79 -3.75 -12.80
N ALA A 130 15.26 -2.87 -11.90
CA ALA A 130 14.41 -2.10 -11.00
C ALA A 130 13.40 -1.23 -11.75
N ILE A 131 13.85 -0.55 -12.82
CA ILE A 131 12.98 0.25 -13.69
C ILE A 131 12.00 -0.65 -14.44
N GLY A 132 12.48 -1.74 -15.04
CA GLY A 132 11.65 -2.67 -15.81
C GLY A 132 10.55 -3.35 -15.00
N LYS A 133 10.72 -3.48 -13.69
CA LYS A 133 9.73 -4.08 -12.76
C LYS A 133 8.83 -3.06 -12.06
N SER A 134 9.08 -1.76 -12.22
CA SER A 134 8.41 -0.71 -11.44
C SER A 134 6.88 -0.67 -11.62
N ASP A 135 6.40 -0.82 -12.84
CA ASP A 135 4.96 -0.85 -13.15
C ASP A 135 4.29 -2.11 -12.59
N ALA A 136 4.93 -3.27 -12.76
CA ALA A 136 4.43 -4.54 -12.24
C ALA A 136 4.31 -4.50 -10.70
N ARG A 137 5.32 -3.95 -10.01
CA ARG A 137 5.28 -3.78 -8.54
C ARG A 137 4.17 -2.85 -8.11
N SER A 138 3.99 -1.73 -8.82
CA SER A 138 2.95 -0.75 -8.53
C SER A 138 1.55 -1.37 -8.69
N MET A 139 1.35 -2.18 -9.74
CA MET A 139 0.10 -2.90 -9.96
C MET A 139 -0.15 -3.94 -8.87
N THR A 140 0.84 -4.77 -8.57
CA THR A 140 0.73 -5.81 -7.53
C THR A 140 0.42 -5.21 -6.16
N PHE A 141 1.11 -4.12 -5.81
CA PHE A 141 0.82 -3.35 -4.60
C PHE A 141 -0.62 -2.87 -4.56
N ALA A 142 -1.08 -2.19 -5.61
CA ALA A 142 -2.42 -1.63 -5.67
C ALA A 142 -3.49 -2.70 -5.52
N MET A 143 -3.30 -3.86 -6.17
CA MET A 143 -4.23 -4.99 -6.08
C MET A 143 -4.22 -5.63 -4.69
N ALA A 144 -3.06 -5.80 -4.06
CA ALA A 144 -2.95 -6.33 -2.70
C ALA A 144 -3.67 -5.43 -1.67
N ILE A 145 -3.44 -4.12 -1.74
CA ILE A 145 -4.10 -3.15 -0.85
C ILE A 145 -5.61 -3.10 -1.12
N LEU A 146 -6.04 -3.14 -2.38
CA LEU A 146 -7.46 -3.19 -2.73
C LEU A 146 -8.14 -4.44 -2.19
N ALA A 147 -7.52 -5.61 -2.38
CA ALA A 147 -8.03 -6.89 -1.89
C ALA A 147 -8.21 -6.90 -0.36
N ALA A 148 -7.22 -6.42 0.39
CA ALA A 148 -7.30 -6.29 1.84
C ALA A 148 -8.39 -5.29 2.28
N ASN A 149 -8.61 -4.22 1.51
CA ASN A 149 -9.68 -3.27 1.82
C ASN A 149 -11.07 -3.84 1.58
N ILE A 150 -11.28 -4.61 0.50
CA ILE A 150 -12.58 -5.21 0.17
C ILE A 150 -12.90 -6.39 1.10
N TYR A 151 -11.94 -7.29 1.31
CA TYR A 151 -12.17 -8.57 1.99
C TYR A 151 -11.50 -8.60 3.37
N PRO A 152 -12.28 -8.59 4.48
CA PRO A 152 -11.72 -8.67 5.84
C PRO A 152 -10.82 -9.88 6.06
N LYS A 153 -11.18 -11.03 5.47
CA LYS A 153 -10.38 -12.26 5.54
C LYS A 153 -8.99 -12.06 4.94
N VAL A 154 -8.90 -11.39 3.78
CA VAL A 154 -7.63 -11.06 3.12
C VAL A 154 -6.79 -10.11 3.98
N ALA A 155 -7.39 -9.08 4.56
CA ALA A 155 -6.67 -8.18 5.47
C ALA A 155 -6.09 -8.93 6.67
N LYS A 156 -6.86 -9.84 7.27
CA LYS A 156 -6.41 -10.64 8.42
C LYS A 156 -5.22 -11.53 8.05
N ILE A 157 -5.33 -12.31 6.97
CA ILE A 157 -4.24 -13.22 6.57
C ILE A 157 -3.01 -12.50 6.03
N SER A 158 -3.16 -11.26 5.56
CA SER A 158 -2.04 -10.42 5.12
C SER A 158 -1.40 -9.63 6.26
N GLY A 159 -1.84 -9.81 7.52
CA GLY A 159 -1.32 -9.08 8.66
C GLY A 159 -1.70 -7.59 8.69
N MET A 160 -2.80 -7.20 8.04
CA MET A 160 -3.27 -5.81 7.91
C MET A 160 -4.59 -5.54 8.68
N MET A 161 -4.99 -6.45 9.56
CA MET A 161 -6.18 -6.32 10.39
C MET A 161 -6.01 -6.98 11.76
N TYR A 162 -6.57 -6.36 12.79
CA TYR A 162 -6.63 -6.86 14.15
C TYR A 162 -8.00 -6.57 14.75
N VAL A 163 -8.48 -7.46 15.63
CA VAL A 163 -9.76 -7.30 16.33
C VAL A 163 -9.48 -7.32 17.82
N ASP A 164 -9.71 -6.18 18.46
CA ASP A 164 -9.64 -6.03 19.92
C ASP A 164 -10.99 -6.39 20.52
N LYS A 165 -11.02 -7.47 21.32
CA LYS A 165 -12.22 -7.92 22.05
C LYS A 165 -12.20 -7.54 23.53
N ASN A 166 -11.09 -7.01 24.02
CA ASN A 166 -10.93 -6.67 25.44
C ASN A 166 -11.34 -5.21 25.67
N ILE A 167 -12.58 -4.87 25.33
CA ILE A 167 -13.10 -3.50 25.35
C ILE A 167 -14.22 -3.34 26.38
N GLN A 168 -14.38 -2.13 26.90
CA GLN A 168 -15.50 -1.77 27.77
C GLN A 168 -16.45 -0.84 27.02
N LYS A 169 -17.76 -1.02 27.20
CA LYS A 169 -18.80 -0.19 26.57
C LYS A 169 -18.73 1.27 27.06
N GLY A 170 -18.92 2.23 26.15
CA GLY A 170 -18.90 3.67 26.47
C GLY A 170 -17.50 4.25 26.70
N LYS A 171 -16.43 3.46 26.53
CA LYS A 171 -15.05 3.92 26.68
C LYS A 171 -14.47 4.38 25.35
N LYS A 172 -13.57 5.35 25.42
CA LYS A 172 -12.82 5.86 24.28
C LYS A 172 -11.40 5.33 24.33
N TYR A 173 -10.92 4.83 23.20
CA TYR A 173 -9.59 4.24 23.08
C TYR A 173 -8.78 4.95 22.01
N LEU A 174 -7.49 5.15 22.28
CA LEU A 174 -6.47 5.55 21.33
C LEU A 174 -5.67 4.31 20.94
N TYR A 175 -5.69 3.96 19.67
CA TYR A 175 -4.85 2.91 19.12
C TYR A 175 -3.65 3.51 18.40
N LYS A 176 -2.51 2.83 18.53
CA LYS A 176 -1.28 3.12 17.80
C LYS A 176 -0.79 1.83 17.19
N ILE A 177 -0.62 1.82 15.87
CA ILE A 177 -0.05 0.70 15.13
C ILE A 177 1.31 1.15 14.63
N VAL A 178 2.33 0.35 14.90
CA VAL A 178 3.70 0.62 14.47
C VAL A 178 4.22 -0.55 13.65
N LEU A 179 5.02 -0.24 12.64
CA LEU A 179 5.89 -1.25 12.05
C LEU A 179 6.87 -1.72 13.13
N SER A 180 7.05 -3.03 13.26
CA SER A 180 7.87 -3.63 14.31
C SER A 180 9.25 -2.96 14.41
N PRO A 181 9.76 -2.64 15.61
CA PRO A 181 11.06 -2.01 15.79
C PRO A 181 12.22 -2.79 15.16
N LYS A 182 12.06 -4.11 14.97
CA LYS A 182 13.02 -4.99 14.27
C LYS A 182 13.33 -4.50 12.84
N ALA A 183 12.46 -3.69 12.24
CA ALA A 183 12.67 -3.10 10.92
C ALA A 183 13.75 -2.01 10.90
N ASN A 184 14.18 -1.47 12.05
CA ASN A 184 15.01 -0.25 12.14
C ASN A 184 14.45 0.94 11.32
N PHE A 185 13.14 0.93 11.06
CA PHE A 185 12.42 1.94 10.30
C PHE A 185 11.15 2.31 11.08
N LYS A 186 11.05 3.57 11.50
CA LYS A 186 9.94 4.04 12.34
C LYS A 186 8.78 4.48 11.47
N LEU A 187 7.71 3.69 11.46
CA LEU A 187 6.45 4.04 10.81
C LEU A 187 5.31 3.73 11.75
N ALA A 188 4.45 4.72 12.02
CA ALA A 188 3.35 4.59 12.96
C ALA A 188 2.11 5.36 12.47
N ALA A 189 0.94 4.86 12.84
CA ALA A 189 -0.32 5.55 12.68
C ALA A 189 -1.15 5.42 13.96
N THR A 190 -2.03 6.39 14.19
CA THR A 190 -2.93 6.40 15.34
C THR A 190 -4.37 6.59 14.89
N THR A 191 -5.31 6.05 15.66
CA THR A 191 -6.74 6.30 15.48
C THR A 191 -7.44 6.29 16.83
N THR A 192 -8.55 7.00 16.91
CA THR A 192 -9.37 7.07 18.12
C THR A 192 -10.75 6.55 17.83
N VAL A 193 -11.30 5.76 18.76
CA VAL A 193 -12.63 5.16 18.62
C VAL A 193 -13.32 5.13 19.98
N THR A 194 -14.61 5.46 19.98
CA THR A 194 -15.48 5.32 21.14
C THR A 194 -16.32 4.06 20.98
N THR A 195 -16.43 3.26 22.04
CA THR A 195 -17.27 2.08 22.09
C THR A 195 -18.68 2.44 22.53
N GLY A 196 -19.67 1.65 22.14
CA GLY A 196 -21.04 1.78 22.65
C GLY A 196 -22.09 2.09 21.59
N ASP A 197 -21.68 2.72 20.48
CA ASP A 197 -22.53 2.91 19.31
C ASP A 197 -22.13 1.89 18.25
N ALA A 198 -23.10 1.09 17.79
CA ALA A 198 -22.89 0.25 16.62
C ALA A 198 -22.59 1.17 15.43
N TYR A 199 -21.55 0.85 14.65
CA TYR A 199 -21.26 1.61 13.44
C TYR A 199 -22.47 1.58 12.48
N GLU A 200 -23.07 2.74 12.26
CA GLU A 200 -24.09 2.90 11.23
C GLU A 200 -23.41 3.09 9.87
N ILE A 201 -23.90 2.34 8.87
CA ILE A 201 -23.43 2.50 7.49
C ILE A 201 -23.90 3.88 7.03
N PRO A 202 -22.98 4.80 6.64
CA PRO A 202 -23.39 6.11 6.16
C PRO A 202 -24.25 5.93 4.91
N GLN A 203 -25.46 6.50 4.93
CA GLN A 203 -26.28 6.54 3.74
C GLN A 203 -25.63 7.47 2.72
N ILE A 204 -25.27 6.93 1.55
CA ILE A 204 -24.71 7.72 0.46
C ILE A 204 -25.88 8.35 -0.29
N ALA A 205 -26.10 9.66 -0.10
CA ALA A 205 -27.09 10.43 -0.85
C ALA A 205 -26.44 11.16 -2.04
N GLY A 206 -27.23 11.40 -3.10
CA GLY A 206 -26.81 12.21 -4.24
C GLY A 206 -25.60 11.66 -5.00
N PHE A 207 -25.43 10.33 -5.06
CA PHE A 207 -24.35 9.72 -5.82
C PHE A 207 -24.50 10.01 -7.32
N VAL A 208 -23.50 10.63 -7.92
CA VAL A 208 -23.42 10.93 -9.35
C VAL A 208 -22.06 10.48 -9.87
N GLY A 209 -22.09 9.65 -10.90
CA GLY A 209 -20.90 9.26 -11.68
C GLY A 209 -20.91 9.92 -13.05
N LYS A 210 -19.79 10.54 -13.44
CA LYS A 210 -19.58 11.08 -14.79
C LYS A 210 -18.34 10.45 -15.42
N SER A 211 -18.52 9.81 -16.58
CA SER A 211 -17.39 9.38 -17.41
C SER A 211 -16.74 10.59 -18.09
N LEU A 212 -15.42 10.67 -18.01
CA LEU A 212 -14.56 11.69 -18.62
C LEU A 212 -13.57 11.00 -19.57
N GLY A 213 -14.05 10.00 -20.32
CA GLY A 213 -13.24 9.20 -21.24
C GLY A 213 -12.37 8.18 -20.50
N LYS A 214 -11.10 8.53 -20.27
CA LYS A 214 -10.12 7.68 -19.55
C LYS A 214 -10.17 7.84 -18.02
N SER A 215 -11.09 8.64 -17.51
CA SER A 215 -11.28 8.86 -16.08
C SER A 215 -12.75 8.89 -15.74
N ALA A 216 -13.08 8.67 -14.47
CA ALA A 216 -14.43 8.80 -13.94
C ALA A 216 -14.40 9.80 -12.77
N GLN A 217 -15.37 10.70 -12.75
CA GLN A 217 -15.62 11.57 -11.60
C GLN A 217 -16.82 11.01 -10.83
N LEU A 218 -16.61 10.71 -9.56
CA LEU A 218 -17.64 10.30 -8.63
C LEU A 218 -17.88 11.43 -7.63
N LYS A 219 -19.15 11.81 -7.43
CA LYS A 219 -19.57 12.80 -6.43
C LYS A 219 -20.67 12.20 -5.58
N TRP A 220 -20.65 12.49 -4.29
CA TRP A 220 -21.73 12.14 -3.36
C TRP A 220 -21.75 13.14 -2.21
N GLN A 221 -22.89 13.21 -1.52
CA GLN A 221 -23.02 13.97 -0.27
C GLN A 221 -22.62 13.07 0.91
N LYS A 222 -21.93 13.67 1.87
CA LYS A 222 -21.44 12.99 3.08
C LYS A 222 -22.41 13.20 4.23
#